data_AF-A0A365MWB9-F1
#
_entry.id   AF-A0A365MWB9-F1
#
_cell.length_a   1.000
_cell.length_b   1.000
_cell.length_c   1.000
_cell.angle_alpha   90.00
_cell.angle_beta   90.00
_cell.angle_gamma   90.00
#
_symmetry.space_group_name_H-M   'P 1'
#
loop_
_entity.id
_entity.type
_entity.pdbx_description
1 polymer ?
#
loop_
_entity_poly.entity_id
_entity_poly.type
_entity_poly.pdbx_seq_one_letter_code
_entity_poly.pdbx_strand_id
1 'polypeptide(L)'
;MNSRDHAEAIETSVHDLSSTSQQEARSLAHDLLSETRTLKQHRESLDRQFIQVRFAIFLEQWSPFFPVLHEPTAFRTYREFEKSSGNTKNKHTIAQIYLIVDIAGLSCQAPDLQQHLICKKKWQEALNAIAFDKGVLTLQCLVLAILCCIIRADDKQIAYYKHIAIDLSNDLGLHTNQGDIRLDTLTNETRKRIFWTLYMLDCFSASRVNTPMLLKDAEIKIDYPGDIDGEYITEHGYLNTSSWKPSRICCALALFRATRVLSKALNERYYDVNEFTSERMTAIEGELDTWITQIPRHLELKFTEDKCPQDVENSRPWLLSLVYYYIASVIKQHAATSTKLL
;
A
#
# COMPACT_ATOMS: atom_id res chain seq x y z
N MET A 1 20.51 -29.44 -18.49
CA MET A 1 21.97 -29.64 -18.60
C MET A 1 22.65 -28.37 -18.14
N ASN A 2 23.52 -28.50 -17.14
CA ASN A 2 23.92 -27.42 -16.24
C ASN A 2 25.09 -26.64 -16.86
N SER A 3 25.17 -25.30 -16.69
CA SER A 3 26.30 -24.47 -17.19
C SER A 3 27.67 -24.93 -16.69
N ARG A 4 27.71 -25.75 -15.64
CA ARG A 4 28.91 -26.37 -15.07
C ARG A 4 29.52 -27.44 -15.99
N ASP A 5 28.68 -28.20 -16.68
CA ASP A 5 29.12 -29.31 -17.56
C ASP A 5 29.74 -28.79 -18.87
N HIS A 6 29.39 -27.57 -19.30
CA HIS A 6 30.03 -26.91 -20.45
C HIS A 6 31.35 -26.23 -20.10
N ALA A 7 31.54 -25.78 -18.86
CA ALA A 7 32.79 -25.16 -18.42
C ALA A 7 33.91 -26.22 -18.27
N GLU A 8 33.59 -27.40 -17.72
CA GLU A 8 34.55 -28.51 -17.57
C GLU A 8 35.00 -29.07 -18.93
N ALA A 9 34.11 -29.13 -19.93
CA ALA A 9 34.45 -29.60 -21.29
C ALA A 9 35.38 -28.63 -22.05
N ILE A 10 35.33 -27.33 -21.74
CA ILE A 10 36.24 -26.34 -22.34
C ILE A 10 37.61 -26.39 -21.67
N GLU A 11 37.66 -26.57 -20.34
CA GLU A 11 38.93 -26.71 -19.60
C GLU A 11 39.73 -27.96 -20.03
N THR A 12 39.07 -29.06 -20.38
CA THR A 12 39.76 -30.28 -20.83
C THR A 12 40.39 -30.14 -22.24
N SER A 13 39.92 -29.21 -23.07
CA SER A 13 40.40 -29.03 -24.44
C SER A 13 41.51 -27.98 -24.58
N VAL A 14 41.77 -27.20 -23.53
CA VAL A 14 42.78 -26.12 -23.51
C VAL A 14 44.20 -26.65 -23.24
N HIS A 15 44.34 -27.88 -22.73
CA HIS A 15 45.62 -28.41 -22.23
C HIS A 15 46.66 -28.75 -23.31
N ASP A 16 46.27 -28.82 -24.60
CA ASP A 16 47.15 -29.16 -25.75
C ASP A 16 47.46 -27.96 -26.69
N LEU A 17 47.19 -26.73 -26.25
CA LEU A 17 47.36 -25.52 -27.05
C LEU A 17 48.58 -24.69 -26.60
N SER A 18 49.26 -24.02 -27.54
CA SER A 18 50.43 -23.18 -27.25
C SER A 18 50.09 -22.07 -26.25
N SER A 19 51.04 -21.65 -25.42
CA SER A 19 50.83 -20.67 -24.34
C SER A 19 50.13 -19.38 -24.80
N THR A 20 50.39 -18.93 -26.03
CA THR A 20 49.74 -17.77 -26.65
C THR A 20 48.25 -17.99 -26.89
N SER A 21 47.89 -19.16 -27.44
CA SER A 21 46.49 -19.50 -27.75
C SER A 21 45.64 -19.78 -26.50
N GLN A 22 46.24 -20.27 -25.42
CA GLN A 22 45.56 -20.37 -24.11
C GLN A 22 45.27 -18.98 -23.51
N GLN A 23 46.14 -18.01 -23.73
CA GLN A 23 46.00 -16.66 -23.20
C GLN A 23 44.96 -15.84 -23.97
N GLU A 24 44.88 -16.01 -25.29
CA GLU A 24 43.82 -15.45 -26.13
C GLU A 24 42.45 -16.03 -25.79
N ALA A 25 42.35 -17.36 -25.58
CA ALA A 25 41.10 -18.00 -25.16
C ALA A 25 40.60 -17.49 -23.80
N ARG A 26 41.51 -17.24 -22.85
CA ARG A 26 41.19 -16.66 -21.54
C ARG A 26 40.73 -15.21 -21.64
N SER A 27 41.35 -14.41 -22.52
CA SER A 27 40.91 -13.03 -22.79
C SER A 27 39.50 -13.01 -23.37
N LEU A 28 39.24 -13.83 -24.40
CA LEU A 28 37.93 -13.90 -25.05
C LEU A 28 36.84 -14.37 -24.09
N ALA A 29 37.14 -15.34 -23.22
CA ALA A 29 36.22 -15.80 -22.17
C ALA A 29 35.94 -14.70 -21.13
N HIS A 30 36.95 -13.93 -20.74
CA HIS A 30 36.78 -12.79 -19.84
C HIS A 30 35.91 -11.68 -20.46
N ASP A 31 36.12 -11.38 -21.75
CA ASP A 31 35.35 -10.37 -22.47
C ASP A 31 33.88 -10.80 -22.62
N LEU A 32 33.62 -12.05 -23.00
CA LEU A 32 32.27 -12.63 -23.07
C LEU A 32 31.58 -12.66 -21.69
N LEU A 33 32.31 -12.96 -20.62
CA LEU A 33 31.80 -12.90 -19.25
C LEU A 33 31.50 -11.46 -18.81
N SER A 34 32.32 -10.50 -19.24
CA SER A 34 32.11 -9.08 -18.96
C SER A 34 30.88 -8.54 -19.71
N GLU A 35 30.71 -8.89 -20.99
CA GLU A 35 29.55 -8.54 -21.82
C GLU A 35 28.26 -9.19 -21.31
N THR A 36 28.30 -10.47 -20.92
CA THR A 36 27.12 -11.09 -20.31
C THR A 36 26.79 -10.46 -18.96
N ARG A 37 27.78 -9.99 -18.19
CA ARG A 37 27.57 -9.29 -16.92
C ARG A 37 27.00 -7.88 -17.12
N THR A 38 27.46 -7.14 -18.12
CA THR A 38 26.90 -5.82 -18.46
C THR A 38 25.51 -5.93 -19.07
N LEU A 39 25.25 -6.91 -19.93
CA LEU A 39 23.91 -7.21 -20.46
C LEU A 39 22.95 -7.64 -19.34
N LYS A 40 23.42 -8.42 -18.37
CA LYS A 40 22.62 -8.83 -17.20
C LYS A 40 22.35 -7.64 -16.25
N GLN A 41 23.33 -6.77 -16.01
CA GLN A 41 23.15 -5.52 -15.26
C GLN A 41 22.20 -4.55 -15.96
N HIS A 42 22.26 -4.45 -17.29
CA HIS A 42 21.36 -3.62 -18.08
C HIS A 42 19.92 -4.17 -18.04
N ARG A 43 19.76 -5.50 -18.05
CA ARG A 43 18.47 -6.18 -17.90
C ARG A 43 17.90 -6.13 -16.47
N GLU A 44 18.74 -5.97 -15.47
CA GLU A 44 18.37 -5.82 -14.04
C GLU A 44 18.18 -4.34 -13.62
N SER A 45 18.52 -3.39 -14.48
CA SER A 45 18.29 -1.96 -14.23
C SER A 45 16.85 -1.59 -14.54
N LEU A 46 16.16 -1.00 -13.58
CA LEU A 46 14.84 -0.42 -13.83
C LEU A 46 14.96 0.80 -14.73
N ASP A 47 14.05 0.90 -15.69
CA ASP A 47 13.90 2.10 -16.50
C ASP A 47 13.44 3.28 -15.63
N ARG A 48 14.07 4.45 -15.80
CA ARG A 48 13.71 5.66 -15.04
C ARG A 48 12.32 6.15 -15.41
N GLN A 49 11.97 6.06 -16.69
CA GLN A 49 10.65 6.46 -17.16
C GLN A 49 9.57 5.55 -16.56
N PHE A 50 9.84 4.24 -16.48
CA PHE A 50 8.99 3.29 -15.74
C PHE A 50 8.73 3.73 -14.29
N ILE A 51 9.77 4.07 -13.52
CA ILE A 51 9.62 4.53 -12.12
C ILE A 51 8.81 5.83 -12.07
N GLN A 52 9.14 6.82 -12.92
CA GLN A 52 8.49 8.13 -12.93
C GLN A 52 6.99 8.03 -13.19
N VAL A 53 6.59 7.29 -14.22
CA VAL A 53 5.18 7.13 -14.60
C VAL A 53 4.39 6.46 -13.48
N ARG A 54 4.96 5.42 -12.85
CA ARG A 54 4.28 4.72 -11.75
C ARG A 54 4.19 5.55 -10.47
N PHE A 55 5.20 6.37 -10.19
CA PHE A 55 5.15 7.31 -9.09
C PHE A 55 3.99 8.32 -9.25
N ALA A 56 3.82 8.89 -10.46
CA ALA A 56 2.70 9.79 -10.75
C ALA A 56 1.34 9.09 -10.61
N ILE A 57 1.19 7.89 -11.19
CA ILE A 57 -0.04 7.09 -11.09
C ILE A 57 -0.40 6.80 -9.63
N PHE A 58 0.57 6.48 -8.79
CA PHE A 58 0.31 6.25 -7.36
C PHE A 58 -0.27 7.48 -6.67
N LEU A 59 0.33 8.65 -6.87
CA LEU A 59 -0.15 9.87 -6.23
C LEU A 59 -1.54 10.29 -6.74
N GLU A 60 -1.84 10.04 -8.01
CA GLU A 60 -3.13 10.39 -8.61
C GLU A 60 -4.25 9.40 -8.26
N GLN A 61 -3.95 8.10 -8.29
CA GLN A 61 -4.96 7.04 -8.20
C GLN A 61 -5.04 6.38 -6.83
N TRP A 62 -3.92 6.23 -6.11
CA TRP A 62 -3.86 5.47 -4.85
C TRP A 62 -3.87 6.38 -3.63
N SER A 63 -3.09 7.46 -3.65
CA SER A 63 -2.98 8.38 -2.50
C SER A 63 -4.30 8.99 -2.03
N PRO A 64 -5.32 9.26 -2.88
CA PRO A 64 -6.62 9.75 -2.41
C PRO A 64 -7.40 8.75 -1.53
N PHE A 65 -7.13 7.45 -1.65
CA PHE A 65 -7.77 6.39 -0.86
C PHE A 65 -6.87 5.90 0.30
N PHE A 66 -5.56 5.91 0.07
CA PHE A 66 -4.55 5.43 1.03
C PHE A 66 -3.51 6.53 1.28
N PRO A 67 -3.86 7.60 2.03
CA PRO A 67 -3.01 8.79 2.21
C PRO A 67 -1.84 8.56 3.19
N VAL A 68 -1.09 7.47 3.02
CA VAL A 68 0.04 7.07 3.89
C VAL A 68 1.20 8.07 3.82
N LEU A 69 1.40 8.68 2.66
CA LEU A 69 2.50 9.59 2.38
C LEU A 69 2.00 11.03 2.25
N HIS A 70 2.71 11.96 2.88
CA HIS A 70 2.53 13.37 2.62
C HIS A 70 3.07 13.71 1.23
N GLU A 71 2.20 14.11 0.31
CA GLU A 71 2.51 14.27 -1.12
C GLU A 71 3.72 15.19 -1.40
N PRO A 72 3.82 16.42 -0.86
CA PRO A 72 5.02 17.26 -1.01
C PRO A 72 6.30 16.57 -0.51
N THR A 73 6.23 15.82 0.59
CA THR A 73 7.39 15.08 1.11
C THR A 73 7.75 13.90 0.21
N ALA A 74 6.76 13.15 -0.29
CA ALA A 74 6.98 12.06 -1.23
C ALA A 74 7.65 12.55 -2.53
N PHE A 75 7.21 13.70 -3.08
CA PHE A 75 7.84 14.31 -4.25
C PHE A 75 9.31 14.69 -3.98
N ARG A 76 9.62 15.26 -2.82
CA ARG A 76 11.02 15.57 -2.44
C ARG A 76 11.87 14.31 -2.37
N THR A 77 11.37 13.27 -1.68
CA THR A 77 12.03 11.96 -1.60
C THR A 77 12.29 11.36 -2.98
N TYR A 78 11.31 11.42 -3.89
CA TYR A 78 11.46 10.95 -5.26
C TYR A 78 12.52 11.74 -6.05
N ARG A 79 12.51 13.07 -5.94
CA ARG A 79 13.49 13.94 -6.63
C ARG A 79 14.92 13.69 -6.15
N GLU A 80 15.11 13.47 -4.86
CA GLU A 80 16.40 13.09 -4.29
C GLU A 80 16.85 11.70 -4.78
N PHE A 81 15.94 10.73 -4.80
CA PHE A 81 16.19 9.42 -5.36
C PHE A 81 16.62 9.50 -6.83
N GLU A 82 15.94 10.30 -7.63
CA GLU A 82 16.22 10.48 -9.05
C GLU A 82 17.59 11.13 -9.30
N LYS A 83 17.92 12.18 -8.53
CA LYS A 83 19.24 12.85 -8.55
C LYS A 83 20.38 11.89 -8.19
N SER A 84 20.15 11.01 -7.22
CA SER A 84 21.12 9.97 -6.83
C SER A 84 21.22 8.82 -7.84
N SER A 85 20.49 8.87 -8.97
CA SER A 85 20.42 7.79 -9.95
C SER A 85 19.92 6.46 -9.36
N GLY A 86 19.07 6.54 -8.34
CA GLY A 86 18.59 5.39 -7.58
C GLY A 86 19.65 4.73 -6.68
N ASN A 87 20.86 5.31 -6.56
CA ASN A 87 21.95 4.80 -5.73
C ASN A 87 21.95 5.38 -4.32
N THR A 88 20.76 5.59 -3.75
CA THR A 88 20.64 6.06 -2.35
C THR A 88 20.95 4.92 -1.39
N LYS A 89 21.60 5.23 -0.27
CA LYS A 89 21.79 4.28 0.84
C LYS A 89 20.61 4.24 1.80
N ASN A 90 19.69 5.22 1.71
CA ASN A 90 18.53 5.32 2.59
C ASN A 90 17.54 4.19 2.27
N LYS A 91 17.42 3.23 3.19
CA LYS A 91 16.58 2.04 3.04
C LYS A 91 15.09 2.38 3.10
N HIS A 92 14.66 3.37 3.89
CA HIS A 92 13.28 3.85 3.87
C HIS A 92 12.92 4.41 2.50
N THR A 93 13.79 5.24 1.90
CA THR A 93 13.56 5.77 0.55
C THR A 93 13.45 4.66 -0.48
N ILE A 94 14.35 3.67 -0.46
CA ILE A 94 14.30 2.53 -1.39
C ILE A 94 12.97 1.78 -1.23
N ALA A 95 12.61 1.44 0.02
CA ALA A 95 11.37 0.72 0.29
C ALA A 95 10.14 1.50 -0.20
N GLN A 96 10.03 2.79 0.16
CA GLN A 96 8.91 3.65 -0.26
C GLN A 96 8.79 3.74 -1.79
N ILE A 97 9.88 4.07 -2.49
CA ILE A 97 9.85 4.25 -3.95
C ILE A 97 9.47 2.94 -4.65
N TYR A 98 10.09 1.81 -4.29
CA TYR A 98 9.80 0.54 -4.97
C TYR A 98 8.44 -0.04 -4.58
N LEU A 99 7.91 0.22 -3.39
CA LEU A 99 6.53 -0.13 -3.04
C LEU A 99 5.51 0.69 -3.85
N ILE A 100 5.72 2.00 -3.97
CA ILE A 100 4.89 2.89 -4.80
C ILE A 100 4.84 2.38 -6.24
N VAL A 101 6.01 2.06 -6.81
CA VAL A 101 6.12 1.58 -8.19
C VAL A 101 5.42 0.22 -8.37
N ASP A 102 5.59 -0.71 -7.42
CA ASP A 102 4.99 -2.04 -7.48
C ASP A 102 3.45 -1.94 -7.38
N ILE A 103 2.92 -1.16 -6.42
CA ILE A 103 1.48 -0.91 -6.25
C ILE A 103 0.85 -0.34 -7.53
N ALA A 104 1.41 0.75 -8.05
CA ALA A 104 0.86 1.40 -9.24
C ALA A 104 0.95 0.50 -10.48
N GLY A 105 2.04 -0.26 -10.63
CA GLY A 105 2.23 -1.08 -11.82
C GLY A 105 1.40 -2.36 -11.84
N LEU A 106 1.13 -2.97 -10.68
CA LEU A 106 0.22 -4.11 -10.57
C LEU A 106 -1.24 -3.76 -10.94
N SER A 107 -1.54 -2.47 -11.00
CA SER A 107 -2.87 -1.93 -11.28
C SER A 107 -3.05 -1.55 -12.75
N CYS A 108 -1.99 -1.63 -13.56
CA CYS A 108 -2.01 -1.32 -14.99
C CYS A 108 -2.52 -2.50 -15.82
N GLN A 109 -3.18 -2.22 -16.95
CA GLN A 109 -3.78 -3.24 -17.83
C GLN A 109 -2.79 -4.27 -18.41
N ALA A 110 -1.49 -3.93 -18.45
CA ALA A 110 -0.41 -4.82 -18.86
C ALA A 110 0.82 -4.61 -17.96
N PRO A 111 0.92 -5.31 -16.81
CA PRO A 111 2.03 -5.15 -15.90
C PRO A 111 3.31 -5.80 -16.48
N ASP A 112 4.43 -5.07 -16.45
CA ASP A 112 5.74 -5.66 -16.78
C ASP A 112 6.22 -6.55 -15.63
N LEU A 113 5.91 -7.84 -15.73
CA LEU A 113 6.20 -8.81 -14.69
C LEU A 113 7.69 -8.87 -14.31
N GLN A 114 8.61 -8.60 -15.24
CA GLN A 114 10.04 -8.61 -14.94
C GLN A 114 10.42 -7.41 -14.08
N GLN A 115 9.98 -6.20 -14.45
CA GLN A 115 10.21 -4.99 -13.67
C GLN A 115 9.58 -5.08 -12.27
N HIS A 116 8.40 -5.70 -12.17
CA HIS A 116 7.73 -5.95 -10.90
C HIS A 116 8.48 -6.93 -9.98
N LEU A 117 9.09 -7.99 -10.54
CA LEU A 117 9.93 -8.89 -9.74
C LEU A 117 11.17 -8.18 -9.18
N ILE A 118 11.78 -7.27 -9.95
CA ILE A 118 12.91 -6.47 -9.48
C ILE A 118 12.46 -5.49 -8.40
N CYS A 119 11.33 -4.79 -8.60
CA CYS A 119 10.75 -3.92 -7.57
C CYS A 119 10.50 -4.69 -6.27
N LYS A 120 9.88 -5.86 -6.38
CA LYS A 120 9.58 -6.73 -5.25
C LYS A 120 10.82 -7.06 -4.44
N LYS A 121 11.86 -7.54 -5.12
CA LYS A 121 13.14 -7.85 -4.48
C LYS A 121 13.72 -6.63 -3.76
N LYS A 122 13.75 -5.48 -4.43
CA LYS A 122 14.34 -4.24 -3.88
C LYS A 122 13.61 -3.73 -2.66
N TRP A 123 12.28 -3.68 -2.68
CA TRP A 123 11.55 -3.21 -1.49
C TRP A 123 11.60 -4.23 -0.35
N GLN A 124 11.60 -5.53 -0.62
CA GLN A 124 11.72 -6.55 0.43
C GLN A 124 13.09 -6.50 1.13
N GLU A 125 14.18 -6.38 0.37
CA GLU A 125 15.53 -6.21 0.94
C GLU A 125 15.64 -4.94 1.78
N ALA A 126 15.07 -3.83 1.30
CA ALA A 126 15.08 -2.57 2.02
C ALA A 126 14.22 -2.62 3.30
N LEU A 127 13.03 -3.24 3.23
CA LEU A 127 12.12 -3.37 4.36
C LEU A 127 12.70 -4.27 5.45
N ASN A 128 13.35 -5.38 5.09
CA ASN A 128 14.05 -6.24 6.03
C ASN A 128 15.21 -5.51 6.72
N ALA A 129 15.90 -4.62 6.02
CA ALA A 129 17.00 -3.84 6.59
C ALA A 129 16.55 -2.80 7.63
N ILE A 130 15.29 -2.35 7.58
CA ILE A 130 14.69 -1.39 8.52
C ILE A 130 13.69 -2.03 9.49
N ALA A 131 13.61 -3.36 9.53
CA ALA A 131 12.56 -4.08 10.25
C ALA A 131 12.50 -3.76 11.75
N PHE A 132 13.63 -3.38 12.35
CA PHE A 132 13.74 -3.03 13.77
C PHE A 132 13.71 -1.52 14.04
N ASP A 133 13.61 -0.69 13.01
CA ASP A 133 13.61 0.77 13.17
C ASP A 133 12.26 1.24 13.70
N LYS A 134 12.25 1.80 14.91
CA LYS A 134 11.04 2.33 15.54
C LYS A 134 10.78 3.77 15.10
N GLY A 135 10.08 3.93 13.98
CA GLY A 135 9.77 5.25 13.44
C GLY A 135 8.60 5.29 12.47
N VAL A 136 8.07 6.50 12.26
CA VAL A 136 6.94 6.74 11.36
C VAL A 136 7.27 6.35 9.92
N LEU A 137 8.51 6.57 9.47
CA LEU A 137 8.95 6.17 8.12
C LEU A 137 8.88 4.64 7.94
N THR A 138 9.29 3.86 8.94
CA THR A 138 9.18 2.39 8.90
C THR A 138 7.73 1.97 8.84
N LEU A 139 6.86 2.61 9.64
CA LEU A 139 5.44 2.34 9.61
C LEU A 139 4.80 2.67 8.24
N GLN A 140 5.19 3.78 7.61
CA GLN A 140 4.76 4.08 6.23
C GLN A 140 5.15 2.98 5.26
N CYS A 141 6.39 2.49 5.32
CA CYS A 141 6.84 1.38 4.47
C CYS A 141 6.03 0.10 4.74
N LEU A 142 5.75 -0.23 6.00
CA LEU A 142 4.96 -1.41 6.36
C LEU A 142 3.51 -1.30 5.86
N VAL A 143 2.86 -0.14 6.02
CA VAL A 143 1.49 0.08 5.53
C VAL A 143 1.42 -0.02 4.00
N LEU A 144 2.40 0.54 3.29
CA LEU A 144 2.52 0.37 1.84
C LEU A 144 2.78 -1.09 1.44
N ALA A 145 3.58 -1.84 2.21
CA ALA A 145 3.82 -3.26 1.98
C ALA A 145 2.53 -4.10 2.15
N ILE A 146 1.73 -3.82 3.19
CA ILE A 146 0.42 -4.45 3.38
C ILE A 146 -0.48 -4.19 2.16
N LEU A 147 -0.57 -2.93 1.72
CA LEU A 147 -1.35 -2.55 0.54
C LEU A 147 -0.88 -3.28 -0.73
N CYS A 148 0.43 -3.34 -0.97
CA CYS A 148 1.00 -4.09 -2.08
C CYS A 148 0.64 -5.58 -2.00
N CYS A 149 0.76 -6.20 -0.82
CA CYS A 149 0.43 -7.61 -0.63
C CYS A 149 -1.07 -7.91 -0.81
N ILE A 150 -1.97 -6.98 -0.45
CA ILE A 150 -3.41 -7.09 -0.71
C ILE A 150 -3.69 -7.18 -2.21
N ILE A 151 -3.09 -6.27 -3.00
CA ILE A 151 -3.23 -6.24 -4.47
C ILE A 151 -2.69 -7.54 -5.08
N ARG A 152 -1.60 -8.08 -4.51
CA ARG A 152 -1.00 -9.34 -4.94
C ARG A 152 -1.73 -10.59 -4.45
N ALA A 153 -2.76 -10.45 -3.62
CA ALA A 153 -3.47 -11.55 -2.98
C ALA A 153 -2.54 -12.50 -2.18
N ASP A 154 -1.54 -11.97 -1.48
CA ASP A 154 -0.59 -12.74 -0.67
C ASP A 154 -0.94 -12.69 0.82
N ASP A 155 -1.92 -13.49 1.24
CA ASP A 155 -2.48 -13.46 2.60
C ASP A 155 -1.43 -13.70 3.70
N LYS A 156 -0.39 -14.49 3.40
CA LYS A 156 0.71 -14.74 4.35
C LYS A 156 1.53 -13.48 4.62
N GLN A 157 1.91 -12.76 3.56
CA GLN A 157 2.65 -11.51 3.72
C GLN A 157 1.78 -10.39 4.28
N ILE A 158 0.48 -10.35 3.94
CA ILE A 158 -0.48 -9.44 4.57
C ILE A 158 -0.46 -9.64 6.08
N ALA A 159 -0.68 -10.88 6.54
CA ALA A 159 -0.65 -11.18 7.97
C ALA A 159 0.68 -10.79 8.62
N TYR A 160 1.82 -11.17 8.02
CA TYR A 160 3.15 -10.87 8.55
C TYR A 160 3.40 -9.36 8.75
N TYR A 161 3.26 -8.55 7.69
CA TYR A 161 3.51 -7.11 7.81
C TYR A 161 2.46 -6.40 8.66
N LYS A 162 1.22 -6.90 8.66
CA LYS A 162 0.14 -6.34 9.48
C LYS A 162 0.43 -6.42 10.97
N HIS A 163 0.87 -7.56 11.48
CA HIS A 163 1.21 -7.69 12.90
C HIS A 163 2.32 -6.70 13.30
N ILE A 164 3.40 -6.65 12.52
CA ILE A 164 4.53 -5.73 12.78
C ILE A 164 4.09 -4.26 12.71
N ALA A 165 3.27 -3.89 11.72
CA ALA A 165 2.78 -2.54 11.56
C ALA A 165 1.89 -2.09 12.73
N ILE A 166 1.00 -2.98 13.21
CA ILE A 166 0.09 -2.68 14.31
C ILE A 166 0.85 -2.56 15.62
N ASP A 167 1.79 -3.47 15.89
CA ASP A 167 2.67 -3.39 17.05
C ASP A 167 3.46 -2.07 17.04
N LEU A 168 4.08 -1.71 15.90
CA LEU A 168 4.81 -0.45 15.77
C LEU A 168 3.89 0.78 15.89
N SER A 169 2.69 0.73 15.33
CA SER A 169 1.69 1.81 15.45
C SER A 169 1.29 2.04 16.92
N ASN A 170 1.13 0.96 17.68
CA ASN A 170 0.83 1.01 19.11
C ASN A 170 2.03 1.50 19.94
N ASP A 171 3.24 1.02 19.67
CA ASP A 171 4.49 1.50 20.29
C ASP A 171 4.68 3.00 20.09
N LEU A 172 4.34 3.49 18.88
CA LEU A 172 4.40 4.92 18.57
C LEU A 172 3.21 5.70 19.17
N GLY A 173 2.15 5.03 19.67
CA GLY A 173 0.97 5.66 20.25
C GLY A 173 0.02 6.29 19.23
N LEU A 174 -0.02 5.80 17.99
CA LEU A 174 -0.85 6.40 16.93
C LEU A 174 -2.36 6.22 17.12
N HIS A 175 -2.80 5.34 18.03
CA HIS A 175 -4.22 5.11 18.32
C HIS A 175 -4.83 6.15 19.27
N THR A 176 -4.03 7.04 19.87
CA THR A 176 -4.52 8.08 20.79
C THR A 176 -4.16 9.50 20.33
N ASN A 177 -5.00 10.47 20.71
CA ASN A 177 -4.65 11.88 20.62
C ASN A 177 -3.50 12.19 21.60
N GLN A 178 -2.38 12.65 21.06
CA GLN A 178 -1.14 12.90 21.79
C GLN A 178 -1.17 14.25 22.54
N GLY A 179 -2.20 14.48 23.37
CA GLY A 179 -2.51 15.79 23.96
C GLY A 179 -1.36 16.47 24.72
N ASP A 180 -0.47 15.68 25.32
CA ASP A 180 0.69 16.19 26.07
C ASP A 180 1.95 16.40 25.18
N ILE A 181 1.98 15.79 23.99
CA ILE A 181 3.10 15.91 23.04
C ILE A 181 2.74 16.97 22.01
N ARG A 182 3.43 18.12 22.06
CA ARG A 182 3.36 19.16 21.04
C ARG A 182 4.05 18.71 19.74
N LEU A 183 3.36 17.86 18.98
CA LEU A 183 3.72 17.56 17.60
C LEU A 183 3.35 18.74 16.71
N ASP A 184 4.16 19.02 15.69
CA ASP A 184 3.80 19.98 14.65
C ASP A 184 2.58 19.48 13.84
N THR A 185 1.91 20.39 13.15
CA THR A 185 0.64 20.10 12.46
C THR A 185 0.82 19.02 11.38
N LEU A 186 1.92 19.09 10.61
CA LEU A 186 2.20 18.12 9.55
C LEU A 186 2.44 16.71 10.11
N THR A 187 3.24 16.60 11.16
CA THR A 187 3.50 15.31 11.82
C THR A 187 2.22 14.72 12.40
N ASN A 188 1.39 15.54 13.05
CA ASN A 188 0.12 15.09 13.63
C ASN A 188 -0.83 14.55 12.55
N GLU A 189 -1.05 15.31 11.48
CA GLU A 189 -1.92 14.90 10.37
C GLU A 189 -1.38 13.67 9.62
N THR A 190 -0.06 13.59 9.42
CA THR A 190 0.57 12.42 8.80
C THR A 190 0.33 11.15 9.64
N ARG A 191 0.46 11.25 10.95
CA ARG A 191 0.23 10.12 11.88
C ARG A 191 -1.23 9.66 11.87
N LYS A 192 -2.19 10.59 11.89
CA LYS A 192 -3.62 10.26 11.74
C LYS A 192 -3.88 9.50 10.44
N ARG A 193 -3.37 10.01 9.31
CA ARG A 193 -3.57 9.38 8.00
C ARG A 193 -2.99 7.97 7.91
N ILE A 194 -1.78 7.76 8.44
CA ILE A 194 -1.15 6.44 8.51
C ILE A 194 -1.99 5.49 9.36
N PHE A 195 -2.41 5.93 10.55
CA PHE A 195 -3.20 5.12 11.47
C PHE A 195 -4.52 4.66 10.85
N TRP A 196 -5.30 5.60 10.32
CA TRP A 196 -6.61 5.28 9.73
C TRP A 196 -6.48 4.45 8.46
N THR A 197 -5.40 4.61 7.70
CA THR A 197 -5.10 3.70 6.58
C THR A 197 -4.78 2.29 7.09
N LEU A 198 -3.94 2.15 8.11
CA LEU A 198 -3.64 0.85 8.71
C LEU A 198 -4.89 0.16 9.28
N TYR A 199 -5.75 0.90 9.98
CA TYR A 199 -7.02 0.42 10.49
C TYR A 199 -7.93 -0.10 9.37
N MET A 200 -8.02 0.63 8.26
CA MET A 200 -8.73 0.16 7.07
C MET A 200 -8.17 -1.14 6.51
N LEU A 201 -6.85 -1.23 6.34
CA LEU A 201 -6.22 -2.44 5.83
C LEU A 201 -6.40 -3.64 6.78
N ASP A 202 -6.37 -3.42 8.10
CA ASP A 202 -6.64 -4.47 9.09
C ASP A 202 -8.07 -5.00 8.96
N CYS A 203 -9.06 -4.12 8.93
CA CYS A 203 -10.47 -4.47 8.85
C CYS A 203 -10.82 -5.21 7.54
N PHE A 204 -10.42 -4.68 6.38
CA PHE A 204 -10.69 -5.33 5.09
C PHE A 204 -9.94 -6.65 4.92
N SER A 205 -8.69 -6.74 5.40
CA SER A 205 -7.96 -8.02 5.36
C SER A 205 -8.60 -9.05 6.29
N ALA A 206 -9.02 -8.64 7.50
CA ALA A 206 -9.73 -9.49 8.46
C ALA A 206 -11.03 -10.05 7.87
N SER A 207 -11.83 -9.20 7.22
CA SER A 207 -13.06 -9.58 6.51
C SER A 207 -12.78 -10.61 5.40
N ARG A 208 -11.75 -10.36 4.57
CA ARG A 208 -11.41 -11.22 3.43
C ARG A 208 -11.07 -12.65 3.84
N VAL A 209 -10.27 -12.84 4.90
CA VAL A 209 -9.83 -14.18 5.35
C VAL A 209 -10.61 -14.71 6.56
N ASN A 210 -11.68 -14.03 6.98
CA ASN A 210 -12.51 -14.43 8.11
C ASN A 210 -11.73 -14.57 9.44
N THR A 211 -10.85 -13.61 9.72
CA THR A 211 -10.05 -13.55 10.95
C THR A 211 -10.45 -12.36 11.83
N PRO A 212 -10.17 -12.38 13.14
CA PRO A 212 -10.38 -11.22 13.99
C PRO A 212 -9.51 -10.03 13.54
N MET A 213 -10.02 -8.82 13.75
CA MET A 213 -9.20 -7.62 13.65
C MET A 213 -8.20 -7.58 14.80
N LEU A 214 -7.05 -6.98 14.55
CA LEU A 214 -6.00 -6.80 15.54
C LEU A 214 -6.16 -5.46 16.27
N LEU A 215 -6.62 -4.41 15.57
CA LEU A 215 -6.98 -3.13 16.17
C LEU A 215 -8.39 -3.18 16.73
N LYS A 216 -8.52 -2.91 18.04
CA LYS A 216 -9.81 -2.91 18.73
C LYS A 216 -10.40 -1.52 18.79
N ASP A 217 -11.64 -1.37 18.35
CA ASP A 217 -12.34 -0.07 18.35
C ASP A 217 -12.34 0.65 19.70
N ALA A 218 -12.40 -0.09 20.81
CA ALA A 218 -12.40 0.46 22.17
C ALA A 218 -11.08 1.16 22.57
N GLU A 219 -9.97 0.81 21.92
CA GLU A 219 -8.64 1.37 22.18
C GLU A 219 -8.36 2.60 21.30
N ILE A 220 -9.16 2.82 20.25
CA ILE A 220 -8.98 3.89 19.27
C ILE A 220 -9.62 5.18 19.78
N LYS A 221 -8.78 6.15 20.14
CA LYS A 221 -9.17 7.48 20.64
C LYS A 221 -8.69 8.63 19.75
N ILE A 222 -7.95 8.33 18.68
CA ILE A 222 -7.45 9.34 17.75
C ILE A 222 -8.57 9.85 16.84
N ASP A 223 -8.57 11.16 16.57
CA ASP A 223 -9.52 11.77 15.66
C ASP A 223 -9.25 11.40 14.19
N TYR A 224 -10.26 11.56 13.34
CA TYR A 224 -10.05 11.49 11.89
C TYR A 224 -9.06 12.57 11.41
N PRO A 225 -8.33 12.34 10.31
CA PRO A 225 -7.54 13.38 9.66
C PRO A 225 -8.42 14.56 9.25
N GLY A 226 -7.83 15.75 9.16
CA GLY A 226 -8.51 16.91 8.61
C GLY A 226 -8.86 16.70 7.14
N ASP A 227 -10.01 17.25 6.73
CA ASP A 227 -10.47 17.28 5.33
C ASP A 227 -9.71 18.35 4.53
N ILE A 228 -8.39 18.16 4.42
CA ILE A 228 -7.45 19.12 3.84
C ILE A 228 -6.43 18.35 2.99
N ASP A 229 -6.17 18.78 1.76
CA ASP A 229 -5.17 18.13 0.93
C ASP A 229 -3.75 18.32 1.47
N GLY A 230 -2.88 17.33 1.25
CA GLY A 230 -1.53 17.33 1.81
C GLY A 230 -0.73 18.57 1.44
N GLU A 231 -0.90 19.09 0.23
CA GLU A 231 -0.23 20.32 -0.25
C GLU A 231 -0.51 21.58 0.60
N TYR A 232 -1.61 21.59 1.36
CA TYR A 232 -1.98 22.71 2.24
C TYR A 232 -1.63 22.45 3.71
N ILE A 233 -0.91 21.38 4.03
CA ILE A 233 -0.49 21.05 5.39
C ILE A 233 1.00 21.34 5.54
N THR A 234 1.35 22.18 6.52
CA THR A 234 2.73 22.52 6.85
C THR A 234 3.02 22.25 8.32
N GLU A 235 4.29 22.24 8.70
CA GLU A 235 4.70 22.12 10.10
C GLU A 235 4.13 23.25 10.98
N HIS A 236 3.87 24.41 10.39
CA HIS A 236 3.39 25.61 11.09
C HIS A 236 1.86 25.78 11.07
N GLY A 237 1.13 24.85 10.46
CA GLY A 237 -0.33 24.91 10.37
C GLY A 237 -0.85 24.66 8.96
N TYR A 238 -2.10 25.09 8.74
CA TYR A 238 -2.80 24.92 7.47
C TYR A 238 -2.67 26.17 6.60
N LEU A 239 -2.41 25.96 5.31
CA LEU A 239 -2.49 27.01 4.30
C LEU A 239 -3.95 27.26 3.92
N ASN A 240 -4.25 28.50 3.50
CA ASN A 240 -5.59 28.84 3.03
C ASN A 240 -5.94 28.01 1.78
N THR A 241 -7.05 27.28 1.86
CA THR A 241 -7.59 26.50 0.74
C THR A 241 -8.66 27.30 0.00
N SER A 242 -8.81 27.01 -1.28
CA SER A 242 -9.92 27.58 -2.06
C SER A 242 -11.19 26.80 -1.71
N SER A 243 -12.16 27.42 -1.03
CA SER A 243 -13.34 26.75 -0.44
C SER A 243 -14.29 26.04 -1.43
N TRP A 244 -14.08 26.21 -2.74
CA TRP A 244 -14.96 25.74 -3.81
C TRP A 244 -14.57 24.37 -4.39
N LYS A 245 -13.33 23.92 -4.19
CA LYS A 245 -12.87 22.61 -4.66
C LYS A 245 -12.85 21.62 -3.49
N PRO A 246 -13.57 20.48 -3.58
CA PRO A 246 -13.45 19.42 -2.60
C PRO A 246 -12.02 18.89 -2.50
N SER A 247 -11.61 18.47 -1.31
CA SER A 247 -10.30 17.85 -1.12
C SER A 247 -10.23 16.49 -1.83
N ARG A 248 -9.04 16.01 -2.16
CA ARG A 248 -8.81 14.63 -2.62
C ARG A 248 -8.91 13.63 -1.47
N ILE A 249 -8.59 14.04 -0.23
CA ILE A 249 -8.64 13.15 0.94
C ILE A 249 -10.07 12.79 1.39
N CYS A 250 -11.09 13.53 0.96
CA CYS A 250 -12.48 13.23 1.34
C CYS A 250 -12.91 11.79 1.00
N CYS A 251 -12.34 11.19 -0.06
CA CYS A 251 -12.54 9.77 -0.39
C CYS A 251 -12.00 8.84 0.70
N ALA A 252 -10.76 9.04 1.15
CA ALA A 252 -10.20 8.28 2.27
C ALA A 252 -11.02 8.48 3.55
N LEU A 253 -11.48 9.70 3.84
CA LEU A 253 -12.35 9.95 5.01
C LEU A 253 -13.66 9.17 4.92
N ALA A 254 -14.29 9.14 3.74
CA ALA A 254 -15.48 8.33 3.50
C ALA A 254 -15.19 6.84 3.72
N LEU A 255 -14.06 6.32 3.20
CA LEU A 255 -13.64 4.94 3.40
C LEU A 255 -13.34 4.61 4.87
N PHE A 256 -12.67 5.49 5.62
CA PHE A 256 -12.40 5.27 7.04
C PHE A 256 -13.69 5.19 7.87
N ARG A 257 -14.71 5.97 7.51
CA ARG A 257 -16.04 5.88 8.11
C ARG A 257 -16.75 4.58 7.73
N ALA A 258 -16.71 4.18 6.46
CA ALA A 258 -17.26 2.89 6.02
C ALA A 258 -16.61 1.71 6.77
N THR A 259 -15.28 1.79 6.96
CA THR A 259 -14.50 0.78 7.68
C THR A 259 -14.95 0.62 9.13
N ARG A 260 -15.40 1.68 9.81
CA ARG A 260 -15.97 1.55 11.16
C ARG A 260 -17.26 0.73 11.16
N VAL A 261 -18.11 0.90 10.14
CA VAL A 261 -19.33 0.09 9.99
C VAL A 261 -18.96 -1.37 9.73
N LEU A 262 -17.98 -1.62 8.85
CA LEU A 262 -17.45 -2.97 8.61
C LEU A 262 -16.89 -3.60 9.90
N SER A 263 -16.11 -2.86 10.68
CA SER A 263 -15.54 -3.32 11.95
C SER A 263 -16.61 -3.79 12.93
N LYS A 264 -17.69 -3.00 13.09
CA LYS A 264 -18.85 -3.40 13.90
C LYS A 264 -19.43 -4.73 13.41
N ALA A 265 -19.68 -4.84 12.11
CA ALA A 265 -20.21 -6.07 11.50
C ALA A 265 -19.30 -7.30 11.74
N LEU A 266 -17.97 -7.12 11.65
CA LEU A 266 -17.00 -8.19 11.89
C LEU A 266 -16.93 -8.60 13.36
N ASN A 267 -17.03 -7.65 14.29
CA ASN A 267 -16.96 -7.93 15.72
C ASN A 267 -18.19 -8.71 16.21
N GLU A 268 -19.38 -8.50 15.63
CA GLU A 268 -20.60 -9.29 15.91
C GLU A 268 -20.38 -10.80 15.75
N ARG A 269 -19.44 -11.23 14.89
CA ARG A 269 -19.10 -12.66 14.73
C ARG A 269 -18.45 -13.28 15.97
N TYR A 270 -17.71 -12.49 16.73
CA TYR A 270 -16.85 -12.97 17.82
C TYR A 270 -17.45 -12.70 19.21
N TYR A 271 -18.60 -12.02 19.28
CA TYR A 271 -19.40 -11.95 20.52
C TYR A 271 -20.11 -13.29 20.77
N ASP A 272 -20.41 -13.56 22.04
CA ASP A 272 -20.98 -14.84 22.50
C ASP A 272 -22.28 -15.18 21.74
N VAL A 273 -22.38 -16.44 21.30
CA VAL A 273 -23.44 -16.97 20.42
C VAL A 273 -24.84 -16.78 21.03
N ASN A 274 -24.90 -16.60 22.34
CA ASN A 274 -26.14 -16.41 23.10
C ASN A 274 -26.76 -15.01 22.98
N GLU A 275 -26.07 -14.03 22.38
CA GLU A 275 -26.52 -12.64 22.31
C GLU A 275 -26.50 -12.06 20.89
N PHE A 276 -26.53 -12.91 19.86
CA PHE A 276 -26.74 -12.46 18.48
C PHE A 276 -28.18 -11.96 18.32
N THR A 277 -28.40 -10.67 18.57
CA THR A 277 -29.71 -10.06 18.34
C THR A 277 -29.81 -9.61 16.88
N SER A 278 -30.81 -10.10 16.15
CA SER A 278 -31.14 -9.61 14.80
C SER A 278 -31.24 -8.07 14.76
N GLU A 279 -31.63 -7.45 15.87
CA GLU A 279 -31.70 -6.00 16.05
C GLU A 279 -30.35 -5.28 15.89
N ARG A 280 -29.26 -5.82 16.45
CA ARG A 280 -27.91 -5.24 16.29
C ARG A 280 -27.47 -5.24 14.83
N MET A 281 -27.75 -6.33 14.10
CA MET A 281 -27.41 -6.42 12.69
C MET A 281 -28.20 -5.41 11.85
N THR A 282 -29.51 -5.27 12.11
CA THR A 282 -30.35 -4.24 11.47
C THR A 282 -29.87 -2.82 11.80
N ALA A 283 -29.39 -2.58 13.02
CA ALA A 283 -28.81 -1.28 13.38
C ALA A 283 -27.53 -0.99 12.57
N ILE A 284 -26.66 -1.98 12.40
CA ILE A 284 -25.44 -1.84 11.58
C ILE A 284 -25.78 -1.62 10.09
N GLU A 285 -26.81 -2.30 9.56
CA GLU A 285 -27.33 -2.02 8.21
C GLU A 285 -27.81 -0.57 8.09
N GLY A 286 -28.59 -0.07 9.06
CA GLY A 286 -29.04 1.31 9.08
C GLY A 286 -27.90 2.33 9.18
N GLU A 287 -26.82 2.01 9.89
CA GLU A 287 -25.60 2.82 9.90
C GLU A 287 -24.91 2.85 8.52
N LEU A 288 -24.90 1.73 7.80
CA LEU A 288 -24.34 1.66 6.44
C LEU A 288 -25.15 2.51 5.45
N ASP A 289 -26.48 2.45 5.53
CA ASP A 289 -27.41 3.26 4.73
C ASP A 289 -27.25 4.75 5.04
N THR A 290 -27.06 5.08 6.32
CA THR A 290 -26.76 6.45 6.76
C THR A 290 -25.41 6.92 6.21
N TRP A 291 -24.40 6.04 6.19
CA TRP A 291 -23.09 6.38 5.66
C TRP A 291 -23.15 6.73 4.16
N ILE A 292 -23.81 5.92 3.32
CA ILE A 292 -23.86 6.18 1.87
C ILE A 292 -24.60 7.49 1.56
N THR A 293 -25.65 7.83 2.33
CA THR A 293 -26.41 9.08 2.15
C THR A 293 -25.66 10.33 2.61
N GLN A 294 -24.62 10.18 3.44
CA GLN A 294 -23.76 11.28 3.90
C GLN A 294 -22.53 11.53 3.02
N ILE A 295 -22.32 10.71 1.97
CA ILE A 295 -21.21 10.91 1.05
C ILE A 295 -21.39 12.24 0.30
N PRO A 296 -20.34 13.07 0.12
CA PRO A 296 -20.45 14.31 -0.62
C PRO A 296 -20.98 14.12 -2.04
N ARG A 297 -21.80 15.07 -2.53
CA ARG A 297 -22.43 15.03 -3.87
C ARG A 297 -21.49 14.80 -5.06
N HIS A 298 -20.23 15.20 -4.95
CA HIS A 298 -19.24 15.02 -6.01
C HIS A 298 -18.63 13.60 -6.02
N LEU A 299 -18.90 12.81 -4.97
CA LEU A 299 -18.55 11.40 -4.82
C LEU A 299 -19.78 10.47 -4.94
N GLU A 300 -20.98 11.03 -5.11
CA GLU A 300 -22.18 10.25 -5.37
C GLU A 300 -22.12 9.62 -6.77
N LEU A 301 -22.42 8.33 -6.86
CA LEU A 301 -22.51 7.65 -8.14
C LEU A 301 -23.77 8.11 -8.88
N LYS A 302 -23.59 8.89 -9.95
CA LYS A 302 -24.67 9.31 -10.84
C LYS A 302 -24.66 8.45 -12.09
N PHE A 303 -25.75 7.75 -12.34
CA PHE A 303 -26.00 7.05 -13.59
C PHE A 303 -26.43 8.08 -14.65
N THR A 304 -25.49 8.87 -15.17
CA THR A 304 -25.73 9.74 -16.33
C THR A 304 -25.17 9.07 -17.58
N GLU A 305 -26.08 8.71 -18.50
CA GLU A 305 -25.98 8.13 -19.86
C GLU A 305 -24.61 7.65 -20.42
N ASP A 306 -24.60 6.37 -20.85
CA ASP A 306 -23.86 5.67 -21.92
C ASP A 306 -22.35 5.88 -22.16
N LYS A 307 -21.64 6.68 -21.36
CA LYS A 307 -20.18 6.80 -21.46
C LYS A 307 -19.49 6.22 -20.23
N CYS A 308 -18.66 5.19 -20.46
CA CYS A 308 -17.71 4.70 -19.46
C CYS A 308 -16.80 5.87 -19.05
N PRO A 309 -16.67 6.19 -17.75
CA PRO A 309 -15.87 7.33 -17.32
C PRO A 309 -14.39 7.12 -17.69
N GLN A 310 -13.81 8.06 -18.44
CA GLN A 310 -12.42 7.99 -18.88
C GLN A 310 -11.42 8.60 -17.87
N ASP A 311 -11.90 9.32 -16.85
CA ASP A 311 -11.05 10.01 -15.86
C ASP A 311 -11.01 9.29 -14.51
N VAL A 312 -9.83 9.28 -13.88
CA VAL A 312 -9.57 8.69 -12.55
C VAL A 312 -10.51 9.24 -11.48
N GLU A 313 -10.81 10.55 -11.50
CA GLU A 313 -11.70 11.17 -10.52
C GLU A 313 -13.13 10.60 -10.57
N ASN A 314 -13.57 10.19 -11.76
CA ASN A 314 -14.88 9.59 -11.97
C ASN A 314 -14.95 8.12 -11.55
N SER A 315 -13.82 7.48 -11.20
CA SER A 315 -13.80 6.11 -10.66
C SER A 315 -14.07 6.05 -9.14
N ARG A 316 -13.87 7.17 -8.43
CA ARG A 316 -14.03 7.27 -6.97
C ARG A 316 -15.46 6.93 -6.51
N PRO A 317 -16.54 7.45 -7.14
CA PRO A 317 -17.91 7.08 -6.79
C PRO A 317 -18.18 5.58 -6.90
N TRP A 318 -17.67 4.93 -7.96
CA TRP A 318 -17.83 3.49 -8.18
C TRP A 318 -17.20 2.66 -7.06
N LEU A 319 -16.01 3.05 -6.60
CA LEU A 319 -15.35 2.36 -5.50
C LEU A 319 -16.15 2.47 -4.20
N LEU A 320 -16.70 3.64 -3.89
CA LEU A 320 -17.52 3.82 -2.68
C LEU A 320 -18.81 2.99 -2.75
N SER A 321 -19.45 2.92 -3.91
CA SER A 321 -20.59 2.02 -4.13
C SER A 321 -20.19 0.54 -4.01
N LEU A 322 -19.03 0.15 -4.53
CA LEU A 322 -18.53 -1.22 -4.36
C LEU A 322 -18.29 -1.56 -2.90
N VAL A 323 -17.72 -0.63 -2.12
CA VAL A 323 -17.51 -0.78 -0.68
C VAL A 323 -18.84 -0.91 0.05
N TYR A 324 -19.84 -0.10 -0.30
CA TYR A 324 -21.19 -0.24 0.25
C TYR A 324 -21.73 -1.67 0.09
N TYR A 325 -21.77 -2.17 -1.15
CA TYR A 325 -22.31 -3.49 -1.43
C TYR A 325 -21.47 -4.62 -0.82
N TYR A 326 -20.15 -4.43 -0.75
CA TYR A 326 -19.26 -5.34 -0.05
C TYR A 326 -19.63 -5.44 1.43
N ILE A 327 -19.73 -4.33 2.16
CA ILE A 327 -20.08 -4.33 3.59
C ILE A 327 -21.49 -4.90 3.79
N ALA A 328 -22.46 -4.52 2.94
CA ALA A 328 -23.81 -5.06 2.99
C ALA A 328 -23.84 -6.59 2.80
N SER A 329 -23.00 -7.11 1.90
CA SER A 329 -22.86 -8.56 1.69
C SER A 329 -22.27 -9.28 2.91
N VAL A 330 -21.28 -8.67 3.56
CA VAL A 330 -20.67 -9.19 4.79
C VAL A 330 -21.73 -9.25 5.89
N ILE A 331 -22.47 -8.17 6.14
CA ILE A 331 -23.56 -8.11 7.12
C ILE A 331 -24.58 -9.23 6.87
N LYS A 332 -25.07 -9.35 5.63
CA LYS A 332 -26.06 -10.38 5.26
C LYS A 332 -25.54 -11.80 5.42
N GLN A 333 -24.28 -12.05 5.08
CA GLN A 333 -23.65 -13.36 5.27
C GLN A 333 -23.61 -13.75 6.75
N HIS A 334 -23.31 -12.79 7.63
CA HIS A 334 -23.30 -13.03 9.07
C HIS A 334 -24.71 -13.32 9.58
N ALA A 335 -25.72 -12.52 9.19
CA ALA A 335 -27.11 -12.76 9.53
C ALA A 335 -27.59 -14.17 9.13
N ALA A 336 -27.30 -14.60 7.90
CA ALA A 336 -27.72 -15.90 7.38
C ALA A 336 -27.01 -17.09 8.05
N THR A 337 -25.77 -16.91 8.51
CA THR A 337 -25.01 -17.97 9.20
C THR A 337 -25.55 -18.18 10.60
N SER A 338 -25.93 -17.11 11.30
CA SER A 338 -26.55 -17.17 12.63
C SER A 338 -27.92 -17.88 12.62
N THR A 339 -28.75 -17.69 11.59
CA THR A 339 -30.06 -18.38 11.48
C THR A 339 -29.94 -19.89 11.31
N LYS A 340 -28.80 -20.42 10.85
CA LYS A 340 -28.59 -21.87 10.66
C LYS A 340 -28.09 -22.59 11.92
N LEU A 341 -27.67 -21.84 12.94
CA LEU A 341 -27.15 -22.36 14.21
C LEU A 341 -28.21 -22.37 15.32
N LEU A 342 -29.37 -21.77 15.06
CA LEU A 342 -30.63 -21.88 15.82
C LEU A 342 -31.52 -22.95 15.17
#